data_AF-A0A0L0C4A4-F1
#
_entry.id   AF-A0A0L0C4A4-F1
#
_cell.length_a   1.000
_cell.length_b   1.000
_cell.length_c   1.000
_cell.angle_alpha   90.00
_cell.angle_beta   90.00
_cell.angle_gamma   90.00
#
_symmetry.space_group_name_H-M   'P 1'
#
loop_
_entity.id
_entity.type
_entity.pdbx_description
1 polymer ?
#
loop_
_entity_poly.entity_id
_entity_poly.type
_entity_poly.pdbx_seq_one_letter_code
_entity_poly.pdbx_strand_id
1 'polypeptide(L)'
;MEGHIIFSILFYLFLAQTAFSKPIDVSSEESSEEVEAVLKKLQTNGTESEKLILSRKGNYLLIPQKFTYNAYNATKHMLQDEALKINKNSEILEFKKNFILFLDKYDPAANLQETHKTMEFFRNITAHYFELSEEKMTPESKFIIDLLNKYQIKDVAIDLNELEAFVDKWRITGSASEKLVIFTLDSLITIPQQCAANATNATQYLLKDASLNGNLKPEIEEFKNKLNLYLENYDPTSSNIISIYFSMEVFHNIIESYYLLPPKQVTEDKKLIIDLLNKYNCNNYSITLIDHIVNFTEEFKRRFEDFKNDLKEPLLVWYDKFIKLTTFPEKMTAIDELINLAQENRK
;
A
#
# COMPACT_ATOMS: atom_id res chain seq x y z
N MET A 1 5.16 -12.00 24.43
CA MET A 1 4.90 -13.26 23.70
C MET A 1 3.72 -13.16 22.75
N GLU A 2 2.61 -12.49 23.11
CA GLU A 2 1.42 -12.36 22.25
C GLU A 2 1.63 -11.49 20.99
N GLY A 3 2.48 -10.45 21.03
CA GLY A 3 2.73 -9.56 19.88
C GLY A 3 3.38 -10.24 18.65
N HIS A 4 4.16 -11.31 18.84
CA HIS A 4 4.80 -12.06 17.75
C HIS A 4 3.79 -12.83 16.90
N ILE A 5 2.80 -13.42 17.56
CA ILE A 5 1.78 -14.24 16.91
C ILE A 5 0.85 -13.35 16.08
N ILE A 6 0.54 -12.15 16.59
CA ILE A 6 -0.26 -11.11 15.92
C ILE A 6 0.40 -10.65 14.62
N PHE A 7 1.68 -10.32 14.69
CA PHE A 7 2.44 -9.79 13.55
C PHE A 7 2.68 -10.85 12.46
N SER A 8 3.10 -12.06 12.85
CA SER A 8 3.32 -13.16 11.90
C SER A 8 2.03 -13.65 11.22
N ILE A 9 0.86 -13.50 11.86
CA ILE A 9 -0.42 -13.92 11.29
C ILE A 9 -0.97 -12.90 10.30
N LEU A 10 -0.86 -11.59 10.59
CA LEU A 10 -1.18 -10.55 9.60
C LEU A 10 -0.31 -10.69 8.34
N PHE A 11 0.97 -10.99 8.53
CA PHE A 11 1.91 -11.27 7.45
C PHE A 11 1.56 -12.57 6.68
N TYR A 12 1.19 -13.64 7.37
CA TYR A 12 0.78 -14.91 6.75
C TYR A 12 -0.52 -14.81 5.95
N LEU A 13 -1.52 -14.09 6.45
CA LEU A 13 -2.80 -13.89 5.76
C LEU A 13 -2.63 -13.03 4.50
N PHE A 14 -1.74 -12.03 4.55
CA PHE A 14 -1.39 -11.22 3.39
C PHE A 14 -0.58 -11.99 2.35
N LEU A 15 0.40 -12.80 2.79
CA LEU A 15 1.17 -13.68 1.90
C LEU A 15 0.30 -14.78 1.27
N ALA A 16 -0.66 -15.33 1.99
CA ALA A 16 -1.62 -16.30 1.44
C ALA A 16 -2.45 -15.69 0.30
N GLN A 17 -2.91 -14.44 0.43
CA GLN A 17 -3.59 -13.73 -0.66
C GLN A 17 -2.69 -13.52 -1.89
N THR A 18 -1.39 -13.23 -1.68
CA THR A 18 -0.43 -13.14 -2.80
C THR A 18 -0.13 -14.51 -3.43
N ALA A 19 -0.13 -15.60 -2.66
CA ALA A 19 0.16 -16.95 -3.14
C ALA A 19 -0.98 -17.58 -3.99
N PHE A 20 -2.23 -17.13 -3.83
CA PHE A 20 -3.35 -17.51 -4.71
C PHE A 20 -3.40 -16.70 -6.02
N SER A 21 -2.47 -15.76 -6.22
CA SER A 21 -2.28 -15.01 -7.46
C SER A 21 -1.30 -15.75 -8.37
N LYS A 22 -1.66 -16.92 -8.91
CA LYS A 22 -0.83 -17.54 -9.96
C LYS A 22 -0.77 -16.60 -11.17
N PRO A 23 0.43 -16.35 -11.75
CA PRO A 23 0.53 -15.63 -13.01
C PRO A 23 -0.24 -16.42 -14.06
N ILE A 24 -1.17 -15.75 -14.74
CA ILE A 24 -1.72 -16.25 -16.00
C ILE A 24 -0.57 -16.07 -17.00
N ASP A 25 -0.13 -17.13 -17.68
CA ASP A 25 0.83 -17.02 -18.78
C ASP A 25 0.20 -16.17 -19.89
N VAL A 26 0.59 -14.89 -19.99
CA VAL A 26 0.05 -13.91 -20.95
C VAL A 26 0.89 -13.84 -22.23
N SER A 27 1.57 -14.93 -22.61
CA SER A 27 2.55 -14.89 -23.71
C SER A 27 1.95 -14.96 -25.12
N SER A 28 0.64 -14.79 -25.31
CA SER A 28 0.03 -14.68 -26.64
C SER A 28 -0.92 -13.48 -26.73
N GLU A 29 -0.78 -12.68 -27.80
CA GLU A 29 -1.69 -11.56 -28.12
C GLU A 29 -3.16 -12.03 -28.24
N GLU A 30 -3.38 -13.31 -28.59
CA GLU A 30 -4.71 -13.94 -28.61
C GLU A 30 -5.35 -14.07 -27.22
N SER A 31 -4.55 -14.17 -26.14
CA SER A 31 -5.08 -14.25 -24.76
C SER A 31 -5.65 -12.91 -24.27
N SER A 32 -5.19 -11.77 -24.80
CA SER A 32 -5.66 -10.44 -24.41
C SER A 32 -7.05 -10.14 -24.95
N GLU A 33 -7.32 -10.43 -26.22
CA GLU A 33 -8.63 -10.18 -26.84
C GLU A 33 -9.71 -11.13 -26.30
N GLU A 34 -9.36 -12.39 -26.02
CA GLU A 34 -10.30 -13.37 -25.48
C GLU A 34 -10.64 -13.08 -24.02
N VAL A 35 -9.65 -12.64 -23.23
CA VAL A 35 -9.87 -12.10 -21.87
C VAL A 35 -10.71 -10.84 -21.94
N GLU A 36 -10.41 -9.88 -22.82
CA GLU A 36 -11.16 -8.63 -22.95
C GLU A 36 -12.61 -8.86 -23.42
N ALA A 37 -12.86 -9.84 -24.29
CA ALA A 37 -14.19 -10.26 -24.68
C ALA A 37 -14.96 -10.92 -23.53
N VAL A 38 -14.31 -11.76 -22.72
CA VAL A 38 -14.89 -12.38 -21.51
C VAL A 38 -15.19 -11.32 -20.45
N LEU A 39 -14.28 -10.35 -20.23
CA LEU A 39 -14.46 -9.24 -19.30
C LEU A 39 -15.60 -8.32 -19.72
N LYS A 40 -15.70 -7.98 -21.01
CA LYS A 40 -16.80 -7.18 -21.57
C LYS A 40 -18.15 -7.91 -21.45
N LYS A 41 -18.17 -9.23 -21.69
CA LYS A 41 -19.35 -10.09 -21.55
C LYS A 41 -19.78 -10.22 -20.09
N LEU A 42 -18.85 -10.25 -19.14
CA LEU A 42 -19.13 -10.26 -17.70
C LEU A 42 -19.50 -8.86 -17.15
N GLN A 43 -18.99 -7.77 -17.72
CA GLN A 43 -19.43 -6.40 -17.41
C GLN A 43 -20.88 -6.15 -17.85
N THR A 44 -21.27 -6.65 -19.03
CA THR A 44 -22.64 -6.45 -19.54
C THR A 44 -23.64 -7.49 -19.03
N ASN A 45 -23.22 -8.75 -18.87
CA ASN A 45 -24.13 -9.88 -18.61
C ASN A 45 -23.73 -10.74 -17.38
N GLY A 46 -22.68 -10.39 -16.65
CA GLY A 46 -22.30 -11.08 -15.41
C GLY A 46 -23.28 -10.78 -14.28
N THR A 47 -23.36 -11.71 -13.33
CA THR A 47 -24.05 -11.49 -12.05
C THR A 47 -23.39 -10.34 -11.29
N GLU A 48 -24.12 -9.66 -10.39
CA GLU A 48 -23.54 -8.58 -9.57
C GLU A 48 -22.32 -9.04 -8.73
N SER A 49 -22.28 -10.33 -8.36
CA SER A 49 -21.12 -10.98 -7.73
C SER A 49 -19.91 -11.08 -8.67
N GLU A 50 -20.12 -11.43 -9.94
CA GLU A 50 -19.07 -11.50 -10.96
C GLU A 50 -18.58 -10.10 -11.35
N LYS A 51 -19.47 -9.10 -11.41
CA LYS A 51 -19.11 -7.68 -11.58
C LYS A 51 -18.32 -7.15 -10.38
N LEU A 52 -18.59 -7.63 -9.16
CA LEU A 52 -17.85 -7.28 -7.96
C LEU A 52 -16.45 -7.91 -7.92
N ILE A 53 -16.30 -9.18 -8.32
CA ILE A 53 -15.00 -9.86 -8.50
C ILE A 53 -14.21 -9.17 -9.61
N LEU A 54 -14.88 -8.80 -10.70
CA LEU A 54 -14.34 -7.92 -11.75
C LEU A 54 -13.99 -6.54 -11.25
N SER A 55 -14.70 -5.96 -10.27
CA SER A 55 -14.31 -4.69 -9.68
C SER A 55 -13.20 -4.86 -8.64
N ARG A 56 -13.05 -5.98 -7.95
CA ARG A 56 -11.98 -6.15 -6.94
C ARG A 56 -10.67 -6.62 -7.57
N LYS A 57 -10.72 -7.66 -8.42
CA LYS A 57 -9.60 -8.06 -9.28
C LYS A 57 -9.33 -7.00 -10.35
N GLY A 58 -10.37 -6.35 -10.86
CA GLY A 58 -10.24 -5.18 -11.72
C GLY A 58 -9.56 -4.04 -11.01
N ASN A 59 -10.14 -3.50 -9.95
CA ASN A 59 -9.67 -2.23 -9.38
C ASN A 59 -8.31 -2.34 -8.67
N TYR A 60 -7.97 -3.49 -8.09
CA TYR A 60 -6.70 -3.67 -7.40
C TYR A 60 -5.63 -4.37 -8.21
N LEU A 61 -5.93 -5.02 -9.34
CA LEU A 61 -4.91 -5.68 -10.15
C LEU A 61 -4.98 -5.23 -11.61
N LEU A 62 -6.15 -5.34 -12.25
CA LEU A 62 -6.28 -5.04 -13.69
C LEU A 62 -6.33 -3.53 -14.00
N ILE A 63 -6.77 -2.65 -13.10
CA ILE A 63 -6.81 -1.19 -13.33
C ILE A 63 -5.40 -0.65 -13.26
N PRO A 64 -4.58 -0.93 -12.22
CA PRO A 64 -3.17 -0.57 -12.25
C PRO A 64 -2.45 -1.16 -13.48
N GLN A 65 -2.69 -2.43 -13.83
CA GLN A 65 -2.07 -3.06 -15.01
C GLN A 65 -2.54 -2.46 -16.33
N LYS A 66 -3.84 -2.20 -16.49
CA LYS A 66 -4.42 -1.58 -17.68
C LYS A 66 -3.97 -0.13 -17.80
N PHE A 67 -3.91 0.59 -16.68
CA PHE A 67 -3.35 1.93 -16.61
C PHE A 67 -1.89 1.93 -17.07
N THR A 68 -1.03 1.09 -16.46
CA THR A 68 0.40 1.07 -16.80
C THR A 68 0.63 0.60 -18.23
N TYR A 69 -0.19 -0.33 -18.74
CA TYR A 69 -0.19 -0.75 -20.13
C TYR A 69 -0.60 0.37 -21.10
N ASN A 70 -1.70 1.08 -20.81
CA ASN A 70 -2.15 2.21 -21.62
C ASN A 70 -1.12 3.34 -21.60
N ALA A 71 -0.58 3.65 -20.43
CA ALA A 71 0.51 4.61 -20.24
C ALA A 71 1.76 4.21 -21.01
N TYR A 72 2.15 2.92 -20.98
CA TYR A 72 3.26 2.36 -21.75
C TYR A 72 3.05 2.57 -23.25
N ASN A 73 1.90 2.18 -23.78
CA ASN A 73 1.60 2.30 -25.21
C ASN A 73 1.57 3.76 -25.67
N ALA A 74 0.86 4.62 -24.94
CA ALA A 74 0.77 6.04 -25.26
C ALA A 74 2.16 6.71 -25.21
N THR A 75 2.97 6.38 -24.20
CA THR A 75 4.37 6.86 -24.09
C THR A 75 5.22 6.38 -25.26
N LYS A 76 5.14 5.09 -25.60
CA LYS A 76 5.91 4.49 -26.70
C LYS A 76 5.60 5.17 -28.02
N HIS A 77 4.33 5.47 -28.30
CA HIS A 77 3.92 6.20 -29.49
C HIS A 77 4.36 7.68 -29.45
N MET A 78 4.25 8.34 -28.30
CA MET A 78 4.70 9.73 -28.13
C MET A 78 6.20 9.89 -28.38
N LEU A 79 7.03 8.97 -27.86
CA LEU A 79 8.48 9.00 -28.08
C LEU A 79 8.88 8.75 -29.55
N GLN A 80 7.96 8.25 -30.37
CA GLN A 80 8.15 8.11 -31.81
C GLN A 80 7.80 9.39 -32.59
N ASP A 81 7.21 10.41 -31.96
CA ASP A 81 6.85 11.67 -32.60
C ASP A 81 8.10 12.42 -33.12
N GLU A 82 8.10 12.77 -34.41
CA GLU A 82 9.24 13.43 -35.04
C GLU A 82 9.53 14.81 -34.44
N ALA A 83 8.49 15.57 -34.08
CA ALA A 83 8.67 16.87 -33.44
C ALA A 83 9.33 16.72 -32.07
N LEU A 84 9.02 15.65 -31.33
CA LEU A 84 9.69 15.33 -30.07
C LEU A 84 11.12 14.83 -30.28
N LYS A 85 11.38 14.01 -31.31
CA LYS A 85 12.71 13.45 -31.60
C LYS A 85 13.73 14.53 -31.92
N ILE A 86 13.39 15.46 -32.81
CA ILE A 86 14.32 16.47 -33.31
C ILE A 86 14.54 17.62 -32.31
N ASN A 87 13.67 17.75 -31.31
CA ASN A 87 13.77 18.82 -30.32
C ASN A 87 14.94 18.59 -29.35
N LYS A 88 15.79 19.62 -29.22
CA LYS A 88 17.02 19.61 -28.42
C LYS A 88 16.97 20.51 -27.18
N ASN A 89 15.81 21.11 -26.88
CA ASN A 89 15.65 21.93 -25.68
C ASN A 89 15.87 21.06 -24.42
N SER A 90 16.57 21.59 -23.41
CA SER A 90 16.91 20.86 -22.19
C SER A 90 15.71 20.34 -21.40
N GLU A 91 14.64 21.13 -21.27
CA GLU A 91 13.40 20.72 -20.57
C GLU A 91 12.76 19.53 -21.30
N ILE A 92 12.72 19.59 -22.63
CA ILE A 92 12.16 18.53 -23.48
C ILE A 92 13.05 17.28 -23.46
N LEU A 93 14.37 17.43 -23.37
CA LEU A 93 15.28 16.31 -23.21
C LEU A 93 15.12 15.61 -21.85
N GLU A 94 14.91 16.37 -20.77
CA GLU A 94 14.62 15.83 -19.44
C GLU A 94 13.27 15.09 -19.41
N PHE A 95 12.23 15.69 -20.00
CA PHE A 95 10.93 15.06 -20.23
C PHE A 95 11.08 13.71 -20.96
N LYS A 96 11.81 13.67 -22.08
CA LYS A 96 12.08 12.44 -22.84
C LYS A 96 12.79 11.40 -21.98
N LYS A 97 13.81 11.80 -21.23
CA LYS A 97 14.56 10.91 -20.35
C LYS A 97 13.66 10.26 -19.31
N ASN A 98 12.76 11.03 -18.69
CA ASN A 98 11.84 10.51 -17.67
C ASN A 98 10.87 9.48 -18.26
N PHE A 99 10.36 9.71 -19.47
CA PHE A 99 9.50 8.74 -20.15
C PHE A 99 10.24 7.49 -20.63
N ILE A 100 11.51 7.61 -21.07
CA ILE A 100 12.35 6.44 -21.35
C ILE A 100 12.55 5.60 -20.09
N LEU A 101 12.87 6.25 -18.95
CA LEU A 101 13.00 5.55 -17.66
C LEU A 101 11.69 4.88 -17.22
N PHE A 102 10.54 5.47 -17.55
CA PHE A 102 9.24 4.83 -17.31
C PHE A 102 9.08 3.56 -18.16
N LEU A 103 9.41 3.62 -19.44
CA LEU A 103 9.36 2.43 -20.31
C LEU A 103 10.32 1.33 -19.84
N ASP A 104 11.51 1.69 -19.34
CA ASP A 104 12.50 0.74 -18.83
C ASP A 104 12.03 0.05 -17.52
N LYS A 105 11.20 0.74 -16.73
CA LYS A 105 10.62 0.21 -15.48
C LYS A 105 9.35 -0.61 -15.70
N TYR A 106 8.68 -0.44 -16.83
CA TYR A 106 7.47 -1.17 -17.13
C TYR A 106 7.77 -2.65 -17.37
N ASP A 107 7.16 -3.51 -16.57
CA ASP A 107 7.18 -4.96 -16.74
C ASP A 107 5.74 -5.48 -16.77
N PRO A 108 5.26 -6.08 -17.88
CA PRO A 108 3.91 -6.63 -17.97
C PRO A 108 3.69 -7.84 -17.04
N ALA A 109 4.77 -8.49 -16.59
CA ALA A 109 4.74 -9.58 -15.62
C ALA A 109 4.97 -9.10 -14.18
N ALA A 110 5.06 -7.78 -13.97
CA ALA A 110 5.23 -7.18 -12.66
C ALA A 110 4.12 -7.64 -11.70
N ASN A 111 4.52 -7.93 -10.47
CA ASN A 111 3.55 -8.07 -9.39
C ASN A 111 2.86 -6.72 -9.13
N LEU A 112 1.80 -6.74 -8.31
CA LEU A 112 0.99 -5.57 -8.05
C LEU A 112 1.79 -4.39 -7.47
N GLN A 113 2.75 -4.67 -6.60
CA GLN A 113 3.61 -3.65 -6.00
C GLN A 113 4.42 -2.89 -7.07
N GLU A 114 5.11 -3.61 -7.95
CA GLU A 114 5.92 -2.98 -9.00
C GLU A 114 5.05 -2.28 -10.05
N THR A 115 3.82 -2.77 -10.26
CA THR A 115 2.80 -2.09 -11.08
C THR A 115 2.42 -0.73 -10.49
N HIS A 116 2.12 -0.66 -9.18
CA HIS A 116 1.78 0.59 -8.51
C HIS A 116 2.94 1.60 -8.53
N LYS A 117 4.17 1.16 -8.28
CA LYS A 117 5.35 2.04 -8.38
C LYS A 117 5.52 2.62 -9.78
N THR A 118 5.29 1.80 -10.80
CA THR A 118 5.37 2.21 -12.21
C THR A 118 4.27 3.22 -12.55
N MET A 119 3.06 2.99 -12.06
CA MET A 119 1.92 3.90 -12.18
C MET A 119 2.19 5.26 -11.52
N GLU A 120 2.67 5.26 -10.27
CA GLU A 120 2.99 6.48 -9.54
C GLU A 120 4.12 7.27 -10.21
N PHE A 121 5.14 6.57 -10.70
CA PHE A 121 6.23 7.20 -11.46
C PHE A 121 5.70 7.94 -12.69
N PHE A 122 4.82 7.32 -13.46
CA PHE A 122 4.15 7.96 -14.59
C PHE A 122 3.28 9.16 -14.18
N ARG A 123 2.51 9.02 -13.10
CA ARG A 123 1.68 10.11 -12.57
C ARG A 123 2.53 11.32 -12.20
N ASN A 124 3.65 11.11 -11.53
CA ASN A 124 4.54 12.20 -11.11
C ASN A 124 5.17 12.94 -12.31
N ILE A 125 5.50 12.23 -13.39
CA ILE A 125 6.00 12.87 -14.63
C ILE A 125 4.93 13.76 -15.25
N THR A 126 3.69 13.27 -15.31
CA THR A 126 2.59 13.92 -16.06
C THR A 126 1.91 15.03 -15.26
N ALA A 127 1.68 14.83 -13.96
CA ALA A 127 1.06 15.81 -13.07
C ALA A 127 1.81 17.15 -13.07
N HIS A 128 3.15 17.10 -13.11
CA HIS A 128 4.00 18.29 -13.17
C HIS A 128 3.55 19.27 -14.28
N TYR A 129 3.21 18.76 -15.46
CA TYR A 129 2.83 19.59 -16.61
C TYR A 129 1.34 19.94 -16.63
N PHE A 130 0.47 19.02 -16.21
CA PHE A 130 -0.98 19.28 -16.18
C PHE A 130 -1.40 20.29 -15.10
N GLU A 131 -0.59 20.47 -14.06
CA GLU A 131 -0.87 21.37 -12.94
C GLU A 131 -0.19 22.75 -13.09
N LEU A 132 0.51 23.02 -14.20
CA LEU A 132 1.11 24.32 -14.45
C LEU A 132 0.04 25.40 -14.65
N SER A 133 0.12 26.48 -13.86
CA SER A 133 -0.64 27.71 -14.09
C SER A 133 -0.16 28.42 -15.36
N GLU A 134 -1.05 29.15 -16.04
CA GLU A 134 -0.71 29.91 -17.26
C GLU A 134 0.52 30.82 -17.08
N GLU A 135 0.68 31.45 -15.92
CA GLU A 135 1.80 32.33 -15.60
C GLU A 135 3.18 31.64 -15.54
N LYS A 136 3.19 30.31 -15.35
CA LYS A 136 4.42 29.49 -15.27
C LYS A 136 4.70 28.74 -16.58
N MET A 137 3.84 28.91 -17.59
CA MET A 137 3.91 28.14 -18.82
C MET A 137 4.97 28.72 -19.77
N THR A 138 6.04 27.97 -19.97
CA THR A 138 7.06 28.21 -21.00
C THR A 138 6.58 27.73 -22.39
N PRO A 139 7.18 28.20 -23.50
CA PRO A 139 6.93 27.62 -24.82
C PRO A 139 7.18 26.10 -24.88
N GLU A 140 8.18 25.62 -24.15
CA GLU A 140 8.55 24.22 -24.01
C GLU A 140 7.49 23.40 -23.27
N SER A 141 7.06 23.85 -22.09
CA SER A 141 6.00 23.18 -21.33
C SER A 141 4.68 23.18 -22.11
N LYS A 142 4.37 24.24 -22.86
CA LYS A 142 3.22 24.26 -23.78
C LYS A 142 3.34 23.20 -24.87
N PHE A 143 4.50 23.08 -25.51
CA PHE A 143 4.77 22.03 -26.49
C PHE A 143 4.62 20.62 -25.87
N ILE A 144 5.10 20.42 -24.65
CA ILE A 144 4.96 19.16 -23.91
C ILE A 144 3.48 18.86 -23.64
N ILE A 145 2.71 19.83 -23.15
CA ILE A 145 1.27 19.67 -22.88
C ILE A 145 0.52 19.34 -24.17
N ASP A 146 0.85 20.00 -25.29
CA ASP A 146 0.26 19.71 -26.60
C ASP A 146 0.55 18.27 -27.06
N LEU A 147 1.77 17.76 -26.82
CA LEU A 147 2.10 16.35 -27.06
C LEU A 147 1.32 15.40 -26.14
N LEU A 148 1.28 15.68 -24.84
CA LEU A 148 0.54 14.87 -23.87
C LEU A 148 -0.95 14.78 -24.24
N ASN A 149 -1.54 15.89 -24.70
CA ASN A 149 -2.92 15.92 -25.21
C ASN A 149 -3.08 15.15 -26.52
N LYS A 150 -2.16 15.33 -27.48
CA LYS A 150 -2.17 14.62 -28.77
C LYS A 150 -2.21 13.11 -28.61
N TYR A 151 -1.47 12.58 -27.64
CA TYR A 151 -1.38 11.15 -27.35
C TYR A 151 -2.33 10.66 -26.24
N GLN A 152 -3.32 11.49 -25.87
CA GLN A 152 -4.36 11.12 -24.89
C GLN A 152 -3.81 10.69 -23.52
N ILE A 153 -2.61 11.18 -23.15
CA ILE A 153 -1.98 10.86 -21.86
C ILE A 153 -2.82 11.38 -20.68
N LYS A 154 -3.53 12.49 -20.89
CA LYS A 154 -4.46 13.04 -19.91
C LYS A 154 -5.63 12.10 -19.62
N ASP A 155 -6.14 11.40 -20.64
CA ASP A 155 -7.26 10.48 -20.49
C ASP A 155 -6.83 9.24 -19.69
N VAL A 156 -5.61 8.73 -19.92
CA VAL A 156 -5.02 7.67 -19.09
C VAL A 156 -4.90 8.10 -17.63
N ALA A 157 -4.51 9.35 -17.36
CA ALA A 157 -4.42 9.89 -16.00
C ALA A 157 -5.78 10.06 -15.30
N ILE A 158 -6.86 10.30 -16.05
CA ILE A 158 -8.23 10.45 -15.51
C ILE A 158 -8.78 9.13 -14.97
N ASP A 159 -8.51 8.00 -15.64
CA ASP A 159 -8.95 6.65 -15.22
C ASP A 159 -8.56 6.31 -13.76
N LEU A 160 -7.46 6.87 -13.25
CA LEU A 160 -7.00 6.67 -11.87
C LEU A 160 -7.75 7.53 -10.86
N ASN A 161 -8.05 8.78 -11.20
CA ASN A 161 -8.83 9.69 -10.34
C ASN A 161 -10.28 9.22 -10.20
N GLU A 162 -10.82 8.59 -11.25
CA GLU A 162 -12.15 7.96 -11.20
C GLU A 162 -12.21 6.79 -10.22
N LEU A 163 -11.10 6.05 -10.05
CA LEU A 163 -11.01 4.97 -9.07
C LEU A 163 -11.03 5.49 -7.62
N GLU A 164 -10.26 6.55 -7.33
CA GLU A 164 -10.28 7.19 -6.01
C GLU A 164 -11.68 7.76 -5.70
N ALA A 165 -12.28 8.46 -6.65
CA ALA A 165 -13.64 8.97 -6.55
C ALA A 165 -14.69 7.84 -6.38
N PHE A 166 -14.46 6.67 -6.98
CA PHE A 166 -15.33 5.51 -6.84
C PHE A 166 -15.27 4.91 -5.42
N VAL A 167 -14.07 4.81 -4.83
CA VAL A 167 -13.89 4.35 -3.45
C VAL A 167 -14.53 5.34 -2.45
N ASP A 168 -14.34 6.64 -2.67
CA ASP A 168 -14.97 7.67 -1.84
C ASP A 168 -16.50 7.69 -1.98
N LYS A 169 -17.01 7.46 -3.19
CA LYS A 169 -18.44 7.27 -3.39
C LYS A 169 -18.97 6.09 -2.59
N TRP A 170 -18.24 4.97 -2.52
CA TRP A 170 -18.66 3.83 -1.71
C TRP A 170 -18.61 4.07 -0.21
N ARG A 171 -17.67 4.88 0.29
CA ARG A 171 -17.68 5.34 1.69
C ARG A 171 -19.01 6.02 2.06
N ILE A 172 -19.61 6.74 1.11
CA ILE A 172 -20.84 7.50 1.31
C ILE A 172 -22.09 6.67 1.01
N THR A 173 -22.13 6.04 -0.17
CA THR A 173 -23.34 5.42 -0.73
C THR A 173 -23.30 3.89 -0.75
N GLY A 174 -22.21 3.25 -0.30
CA GLY A 174 -22.10 1.80 -0.22
C GLY A 174 -23.11 1.19 0.75
N SER A 175 -23.39 -0.10 0.58
CA SER A 175 -24.20 -0.87 1.53
C SER A 175 -23.51 -0.94 2.89
N ALA A 176 -24.28 -1.28 3.93
CA ALA A 176 -23.79 -1.54 5.27
C ALA A 176 -22.55 -2.46 5.28
N SER A 177 -22.61 -3.59 4.56
CA SER A 177 -21.52 -4.54 4.44
C SER A 177 -20.28 -3.96 3.74
N GLU A 178 -20.45 -3.11 2.74
CA GLU A 178 -19.33 -2.47 2.03
C GLU A 178 -18.64 -1.42 2.89
N LYS A 179 -19.43 -0.61 3.62
CA LYS A 179 -18.89 0.39 4.54
C LYS A 179 -18.08 -0.26 5.66
N LEU A 180 -18.50 -1.41 6.15
CA LEU A 180 -17.73 -2.20 7.11
C LEU A 180 -16.42 -2.73 6.51
N VAL A 181 -16.45 -3.26 5.29
CA VAL A 181 -15.23 -3.73 4.61
C VAL A 181 -14.26 -2.57 4.35
N ILE A 182 -14.74 -1.42 3.87
CA ILE A 182 -13.90 -0.25 3.63
C ILE A 182 -13.27 0.24 4.93
N PHE A 183 -14.06 0.36 6.01
CA PHE A 183 -13.54 0.74 7.32
C PHE A 183 -12.44 -0.22 7.82
N THR A 184 -12.64 -1.52 7.64
CA THR A 184 -11.64 -2.53 8.00
C THR A 184 -10.36 -2.38 7.18
N LEU A 185 -10.46 -2.22 5.86
CA LEU A 185 -9.30 -2.02 4.99
C LEU A 185 -8.55 -0.73 5.31
N ASP A 186 -9.26 0.39 5.47
CA ASP A 186 -8.68 1.68 5.84
C ASP A 186 -7.93 1.57 7.18
N SER A 187 -8.49 0.85 8.16
CA SER A 187 -7.86 0.64 9.46
C SER A 187 -6.61 -0.23 9.38
N LEU A 188 -6.64 -1.31 8.59
CA LEU A 188 -5.49 -2.20 8.39
C LEU A 188 -4.33 -1.53 7.65
N ILE A 189 -4.58 -0.46 6.90
CA ILE A 189 -3.55 0.36 6.26
C ILE A 189 -3.04 1.45 7.23
N THR A 190 -3.97 2.18 7.86
CA THR A 190 -3.64 3.39 8.61
C THR A 190 -2.92 3.10 9.93
N ILE A 191 -3.31 2.03 10.64
CA ILE A 191 -2.71 1.69 11.94
C ILE A 191 -1.21 1.37 11.79
N PRO A 192 -0.79 0.47 10.87
CA PRO A 192 0.62 0.22 10.62
C PRO A 192 1.40 1.47 10.22
N GLN A 193 0.82 2.34 9.40
CA GLN A 193 1.47 3.60 8.98
C GLN A 193 1.76 4.51 10.17
N GLN A 194 0.78 4.68 11.08
CA GLN A 194 0.95 5.46 12.30
C GLN A 194 2.02 4.87 13.21
N CYS A 195 2.02 3.54 13.38
CA CYS A 195 3.05 2.87 14.16
C CYS A 195 4.44 3.04 13.53
N ALA A 196 4.59 2.82 12.23
CA ALA A 196 5.85 2.97 11.52
C ALA A 196 6.38 4.42 11.56
N ALA A 197 5.49 5.43 11.47
CA ALA A 197 5.87 6.83 11.64
C ALA A 197 6.42 7.11 13.05
N ASN A 198 5.78 6.55 14.08
CA ASN A 198 6.25 6.69 15.47
C ASN A 198 7.61 6.02 15.69
N ALA A 199 7.80 4.80 15.15
CA ALA A 199 9.07 4.09 15.17
C ALA A 199 10.20 4.86 14.44
N THR A 200 9.86 5.51 13.33
CA THR A 200 10.78 6.39 12.58
C THR A 200 11.22 7.57 13.43
N ASN A 201 10.27 8.27 14.05
CA ASN A 201 10.59 9.39 14.93
C ASN A 201 11.50 8.94 16.09
N ALA A 202 11.16 7.83 16.76
CA ALA A 202 11.98 7.28 17.84
C ALA A 202 13.39 6.91 17.37
N THR A 203 13.52 6.28 16.20
CA THR A 203 14.81 5.92 15.60
C THR A 203 15.66 7.14 15.30
N GLN A 204 15.08 8.18 14.72
CA GLN A 204 15.78 9.43 14.44
C GLN A 204 16.27 10.12 15.73
N TYR A 205 15.49 10.07 16.81
CA TYR A 205 15.93 10.60 18.10
C TYR A 205 17.05 9.78 18.73
N LEU A 206 16.96 8.44 18.67
CA LEU A 206 18.02 7.55 19.14
C LEU A 206 19.35 7.85 18.44
N LEU A 207 19.36 7.90 17.10
CA LEU A 207 20.56 8.14 16.31
C LEU A 207 21.18 9.54 16.54
N LYS A 208 20.39 10.51 17.02
CA LYS A 208 20.86 11.86 17.37
C LYS A 208 21.32 11.99 18.82
N ASP A 209 21.12 10.97 19.67
CA ASP A 209 21.45 11.06 21.08
C ASP A 209 22.97 11.20 21.30
N ALA A 210 23.35 12.17 22.14
CA ALA A 210 24.73 12.47 22.46
C ALA A 210 25.48 11.26 23.05
N SER A 211 24.82 10.33 23.74
CA SER A 211 25.47 9.14 24.29
C SER A 211 25.85 8.09 23.24
N LEU A 212 25.28 8.16 22.03
CA LEU A 212 25.66 7.31 20.89
C LEU A 212 26.68 7.98 19.98
N ASN A 213 26.69 9.32 19.94
CA ASN A 213 27.61 10.10 19.14
C ASN A 213 29.07 9.93 19.60
N GLY A 214 29.95 9.50 18.68
CA GLY A 214 31.37 9.27 18.98
C GLY A 214 31.67 8.00 19.78
N ASN A 215 30.65 7.23 20.15
CA ASN A 215 30.82 5.93 20.81
C ASN A 215 31.02 4.84 19.76
N LEU A 216 32.26 4.38 19.61
CA LEU A 216 32.72 3.42 18.59
C LEU A 216 32.76 1.97 19.09
N LYS A 217 32.15 1.68 20.24
CA LYS A 217 32.12 0.31 20.77
C LYS A 217 31.32 -0.61 19.82
N PRO A 218 31.76 -1.86 19.57
CA PRO A 218 31.14 -2.74 18.58
C PRO A 218 29.63 -2.93 18.74
N GLU A 219 29.14 -3.14 19.97
CA GLU A 219 27.71 -3.32 20.27
C GLU A 219 26.90 -2.06 19.92
N ILE A 220 27.48 -0.88 20.16
CA ILE A 220 26.83 0.41 19.89
C ILE A 220 26.81 0.69 18.37
N GLU A 221 27.88 0.34 17.66
CA GLU A 221 27.91 0.41 16.19
C GLU A 221 26.90 -0.55 15.56
N GLU A 222 26.80 -1.79 16.05
CA GLU A 222 25.81 -2.75 15.58
C GLU A 222 24.38 -2.23 15.78
N PHE A 223 24.09 -1.66 16.95
CA PHE A 223 22.79 -1.05 17.24
C PHE A 223 22.47 0.10 16.25
N LYS A 224 23.41 1.03 16.04
CA LYS A 224 23.25 2.13 15.08
C LYS A 224 23.02 1.61 13.65
N ASN A 225 23.73 0.58 13.23
CA ASN A 225 23.57 -0.02 11.90
C ASN A 225 22.18 -0.64 11.73
N LYS A 226 21.65 -1.32 12.75
CA LYS A 226 20.28 -1.84 12.72
C LYS A 226 19.23 -0.73 12.62
N LEU A 227 19.42 0.38 13.34
CA LEU A 227 18.55 1.55 13.26
C LEU A 227 18.60 2.23 11.88
N ASN A 228 19.79 2.38 11.30
CA ASN A 228 19.93 2.92 9.94
C ASN A 228 19.27 1.99 8.91
N LEU A 229 19.45 0.67 9.03
CA LEU A 229 18.80 -0.30 8.16
C LEU A 229 17.27 -0.19 8.23
N TYR A 230 16.71 0.03 9.42
CA TYR A 230 15.27 0.31 9.55
C TYR A 230 14.86 1.58 8.77
N LEU A 231 15.59 2.68 8.91
CA LEU A 231 15.31 3.93 8.19
C LEU A 231 15.47 3.81 6.67
N GLU A 232 16.44 3.02 6.19
CA GLU A 232 16.64 2.75 4.77
C GLU A 232 15.49 1.95 4.15
N ASN A 233 14.85 1.08 4.94
CA ASN A 233 13.72 0.26 4.52
C ASN A 233 12.36 0.92 4.76
N TYR A 234 12.30 2.03 5.48
CA TYR A 234 11.07 2.76 5.72
C TYR A 234 10.83 3.80 4.64
N ASP A 235 9.72 3.66 3.91
CA ASP A 235 9.24 4.64 2.95
C ASP A 235 7.91 5.23 3.47
N PRO A 236 7.89 6.49 3.95
CA PRO A 236 6.70 7.14 4.48
C PRO A 236 5.63 7.42 3.41
N THR A 237 6.01 7.40 2.12
CA THR A 237 5.11 7.59 0.99
C THR A 237 4.57 6.28 0.44
N SER A 238 5.10 5.16 0.93
CA SER A 238 4.70 3.84 0.48
C SER A 238 3.24 3.55 0.82
N SER A 239 2.44 3.38 -0.22
CA SER A 239 1.14 2.72 -0.12
C SER A 239 1.27 1.20 0.03
N ASN A 240 2.50 0.66 -0.02
CA ASN A 240 2.75 -0.77 0.13
C ASN A 240 2.68 -1.17 1.60
N ILE A 241 1.51 -1.67 1.96
CA ILE A 241 1.23 -2.24 3.28
C ILE A 241 2.26 -3.32 3.67
N ILE A 242 2.73 -4.18 2.74
CA ILE A 242 3.75 -5.19 3.04
C ILE A 242 5.04 -4.52 3.53
N SER A 243 5.50 -3.49 2.81
CA SER A 243 6.70 -2.75 3.20
C SER A 243 6.54 -2.10 4.56
N ILE A 244 5.38 -1.50 4.84
CA ILE A 244 5.09 -0.88 6.14
C ILE A 244 5.17 -1.91 7.27
N TYR A 245 4.50 -3.05 7.11
CA TYR A 245 4.60 -4.14 8.08
C TYR A 245 6.06 -4.60 8.22
N PHE A 246 6.75 -4.90 7.12
CA PHE A 246 8.15 -5.32 7.18
C PHE A 246 9.03 -4.33 7.96
N SER A 247 8.89 -3.01 7.75
CA SER A 247 9.61 -2.01 8.54
C SER A 247 9.26 -2.11 10.04
N MET A 248 7.99 -2.31 10.37
CA MET A 248 7.56 -2.53 11.76
C MET A 248 8.17 -3.80 12.38
N GLU A 249 8.32 -4.88 11.60
CA GLU A 249 8.98 -6.12 12.03
C GLU A 249 10.45 -5.87 12.36
N VAL A 250 11.15 -5.19 11.46
CA VAL A 250 12.57 -4.85 11.64
C VAL A 250 12.75 -4.05 12.92
N PHE A 251 11.93 -3.01 13.13
CA PHE A 251 12.00 -2.20 14.34
C PHE A 251 11.68 -3.00 15.61
N HIS A 252 10.65 -3.84 15.55
CA HIS A 252 10.27 -4.72 16.66
C HIS A 252 11.41 -5.68 17.04
N ASN A 253 12.04 -6.32 16.05
CA ASN A 253 13.16 -7.24 16.26
C ASN A 253 14.37 -6.54 16.91
N ILE A 254 14.63 -5.28 16.54
CA ILE A 254 15.68 -4.47 17.20
C ILE A 254 15.36 -4.32 18.68
N ILE A 255 14.16 -3.84 19.01
CA ILE A 255 13.71 -3.61 20.39
C ILE A 255 13.77 -4.91 21.21
N GLU A 256 13.19 -5.98 20.68
CA GLU A 256 13.09 -7.26 21.37
C GLU A 256 14.46 -7.85 21.73
N SER A 257 15.44 -7.71 20.82
CA SER A 257 16.80 -8.22 21.02
C SER A 257 17.50 -7.64 22.26
N TYR A 258 17.04 -6.50 22.78
CA TYR A 258 17.56 -5.90 24.01
C TYR A 258 16.63 -6.13 25.22
N TYR A 259 15.31 -6.01 25.06
CA TYR A 259 14.38 -6.15 26.19
C TYR A 259 14.18 -7.58 26.68
N LEU A 260 14.43 -8.60 25.84
CA LEU A 260 14.31 -10.01 26.24
C LEU A 260 15.61 -10.63 26.74
N LEU A 261 16.67 -9.84 26.90
CA LEU A 261 17.94 -10.36 27.40
C LEU A 261 17.82 -10.80 28.87
N PRO A 262 18.33 -12.01 29.23
CA PRO A 262 18.44 -12.42 30.61
C PRO A 262 19.36 -11.46 31.38
N PRO A 263 19.14 -11.22 32.70
CA PRO A 263 19.97 -10.28 33.48
C PRO A 263 21.48 -10.56 33.41
N LYS A 264 21.87 -11.83 33.26
CA LYS A 264 23.27 -12.25 33.15
C LYS A 264 23.95 -11.87 31.83
N GLN A 265 23.19 -11.48 30.80
CA GLN A 265 23.68 -11.10 29.47
C GLN A 265 23.66 -9.58 29.24
N VAL A 266 23.17 -8.81 30.21
CA VAL A 266 23.13 -7.35 30.15
C VAL A 266 24.50 -6.79 30.53
N THR A 267 25.29 -6.42 29.53
CA THR A 267 26.54 -5.68 29.69
C THR A 267 26.26 -4.19 29.91
N GLU A 268 27.27 -3.40 30.31
CA GLU A 268 27.11 -1.93 30.43
C GLU A 268 26.69 -1.25 29.12
N ASP A 269 27.19 -1.73 27.97
CA ASP A 269 26.80 -1.18 26.67
C ASP A 269 25.33 -1.52 26.32
N LYS A 270 24.88 -2.74 26.64
CA LYS A 270 23.48 -3.15 26.46
C LYS A 270 22.56 -2.42 27.42
N LYS A 271 23.02 -2.16 28.64
CA LYS A 271 22.29 -1.34 29.61
C LYS A 271 22.11 0.09 29.11
N LEU A 272 23.15 0.70 28.55
CA LEU A 272 23.05 2.00 27.90
C LEU A 272 22.00 2.00 26.77
N ILE A 273 22.01 0.98 25.90
CA ILE A 273 21.01 0.85 24.82
C ILE A 273 19.59 0.74 25.40
N ILE A 274 19.39 -0.12 26.41
CA ILE A 274 18.09 -0.30 27.08
C ILE A 274 17.61 1.03 27.70
N ASP A 275 18.49 1.77 28.37
CA ASP A 275 18.17 3.07 28.96
C ASP A 275 17.74 4.09 27.90
N LEU A 276 18.37 4.09 26.73
CA LEU A 276 17.99 4.92 25.59
C LEU A 276 16.65 4.50 24.97
N LEU A 277 16.44 3.20 24.79
CA LEU A 277 15.16 2.67 24.31
C LEU A 277 14.02 3.05 25.27
N ASN A 278 14.26 3.05 26.58
CA ASN A 278 13.29 3.52 27.57
C ASN A 278 13.09 5.04 27.49
N LYS A 279 14.17 5.83 27.39
CA LYS A 279 14.13 7.29 27.28
C LYS A 279 13.27 7.78 26.11
N TYR A 280 13.34 7.08 24.98
CA TYR A 280 12.56 7.40 23.78
C TYR A 280 11.28 6.55 23.64
N ASN A 281 10.80 5.95 24.74
CA ASN A 281 9.54 5.19 24.81
C ASN A 281 9.40 4.08 23.76
N CYS A 282 10.52 3.46 23.35
CA CYS A 282 10.50 2.41 22.34
C CYS A 282 9.83 1.12 22.87
N ASN A 283 9.82 0.89 24.19
CA ASN A 283 9.09 -0.25 24.78
C ASN A 283 7.57 -0.13 24.62
N ASN A 284 7.04 1.10 24.53
CA ASN A 284 5.62 1.39 24.38
C ASN A 284 5.15 1.26 22.92
N TYR A 285 6.05 0.94 22.00
CA TYR A 285 5.71 0.72 20.60
C TYR A 285 4.69 -0.41 20.41
N SER A 286 4.92 -1.55 21.06
CA SER A 286 3.99 -2.69 21.02
C SER A 286 2.67 -2.38 21.73
N ILE A 287 2.71 -1.62 22.82
CA ILE A 287 1.52 -1.14 23.53
C ILE A 287 0.69 -0.22 22.63
N THR A 288 1.34 0.70 21.91
CA THR A 288 0.67 1.63 20.98
C THR A 288 -0.05 0.87 19.87
N LEU A 289 0.57 -0.15 19.27
CA LEU A 289 -0.07 -1.00 18.27
C LEU A 289 -1.26 -1.76 18.85
N ILE A 290 -1.13 -2.32 20.06
CA ILE A 290 -2.22 -3.01 20.76
C ILE A 290 -3.39 -2.06 21.00
N ASP A 291 -3.13 -0.84 21.48
CA ASP A 291 -4.16 0.16 21.75
C ASP A 291 -4.91 0.56 20.46
N HIS A 292 -4.18 0.78 19.35
CA HIS A 292 -4.81 1.05 18.06
C HIS A 292 -5.69 -0.10 17.57
N ILE A 293 -5.22 -1.35 17.74
CA ILE A 293 -5.96 -2.56 17.39
C ILE A 293 -7.23 -2.71 18.25
N VAL A 294 -7.13 -2.45 19.56
CA VAL A 294 -8.27 -2.50 20.47
C VAL A 294 -9.30 -1.45 20.07
N ASN A 295 -8.86 -0.22 19.82
CA ASN A 295 -9.72 0.87 19.35
C ASN A 295 -10.40 0.52 18.02
N PHE A 296 -9.66 -0.06 17.07
CA PHE A 296 -10.24 -0.56 15.83
C PHE A 296 -11.32 -1.60 16.09
N THR A 297 -11.07 -2.57 16.97
CA THR A 297 -12.03 -3.64 17.27
C THR A 297 -13.31 -3.09 17.89
N GLU A 298 -13.19 -2.15 18.83
CA GLU A 298 -14.36 -1.52 19.46
C GLU A 298 -15.14 -0.64 18.48
N GLU A 299 -14.44 0.14 17.65
CA GLU A 299 -15.09 0.95 16.62
C GLU A 299 -15.73 0.09 15.53
N PHE A 300 -15.11 -1.03 15.16
CA PHE A 300 -15.70 -2.01 14.25
C PHE A 300 -17.01 -2.57 14.81
N LYS A 301 -17.03 -3.00 16.07
CA LYS A 301 -18.25 -3.48 16.75
C LYS A 301 -19.33 -2.41 16.76
N ARG A 302 -18.97 -1.17 17.12
CA ARG A 302 -19.90 -0.04 17.14
C ARG A 302 -20.53 0.18 15.77
N ARG A 303 -19.71 0.24 14.72
CA ARG A 303 -20.18 0.39 13.33
C ARG A 303 -21.01 -0.79 12.87
N PHE A 304 -20.66 -2.01 13.28
CA PHE A 304 -21.45 -3.20 12.95
C PHE A 304 -22.85 -3.09 13.55
N GLU A 305 -22.96 -2.74 14.84
CA GLU A 305 -24.26 -2.53 15.50
C GLU A 305 -25.05 -1.39 14.86
N ASP A 306 -24.41 -0.28 14.48
CA ASP A 306 -25.04 0.83 13.76
C ASP A 306 -25.69 0.36 12.43
N PHE A 307 -25.09 -0.62 11.77
CA PHE A 307 -25.54 -1.15 10.49
C PHE A 307 -26.36 -2.45 10.57
N LYS A 308 -26.56 -3.00 11.77
CA LYS A 308 -27.06 -4.37 11.98
C LYS A 308 -28.37 -4.68 11.28
N ASN A 309 -29.30 -3.72 11.24
CA ASN A 309 -30.61 -3.89 10.62
C ASN A 309 -30.54 -3.98 9.08
N ASP A 310 -29.45 -3.51 8.49
CA ASP A 310 -29.22 -3.50 7.04
C ASP A 310 -28.31 -4.65 6.58
N LEU A 311 -27.90 -5.53 7.50
CA LEU A 311 -27.03 -6.68 7.25
C LEU A 311 -27.83 -7.97 7.09
N LYS A 312 -27.37 -8.85 6.20
CA LYS A 312 -27.98 -10.16 5.98
C LYS A 312 -27.54 -11.17 7.03
N GLU A 313 -28.39 -12.18 7.25
CA GLU A 313 -28.23 -13.22 8.27
C GLU A 313 -26.82 -13.83 8.38
N PRO A 314 -26.12 -14.20 7.28
CA PRO A 314 -24.79 -14.80 7.42
C PRO A 314 -23.74 -13.82 7.98
N LEU A 315 -23.90 -12.52 7.78
CA LEU A 315 -23.03 -11.50 8.41
C LEU A 315 -23.37 -11.32 9.90
N LEU A 316 -24.65 -11.44 10.27
CA LEU A 316 -25.09 -11.42 11.67
C LEU A 316 -24.53 -12.63 12.43
N VAL A 317 -24.66 -13.83 11.86
CA VAL A 317 -24.11 -15.08 12.41
C VAL A 317 -22.58 -15.01 12.52
N TRP A 318 -21.91 -14.43 11.54
CA TRP A 318 -20.47 -14.21 11.61
C TRP A 318 -20.10 -13.27 12.76
N TYR A 319 -20.82 -12.15 12.92
CA TYR A 319 -20.52 -11.19 13.97
C TYR A 319 -20.72 -11.75 15.38
N ASP A 320 -21.77 -12.56 15.57
CA ASP A 320 -22.00 -13.27 16.83
C ASP A 320 -20.86 -14.24 17.19
N LYS A 321 -20.13 -14.76 16.19
CA LYS A 321 -18.89 -15.51 16.42
C LYS A 321 -17.73 -14.58 16.70
N PHE A 322 -17.56 -13.52 15.90
CA PHE A 322 -16.47 -12.55 16.00
C PHE A 322 -16.37 -11.92 17.41
N ILE A 323 -17.50 -11.48 17.99
CA ILE A 323 -17.49 -10.83 19.31
C ILE A 323 -17.09 -11.77 20.46
N LYS A 324 -17.18 -13.10 20.25
CA LYS A 324 -16.79 -14.12 21.24
C LYS A 324 -15.31 -14.49 21.15
N LEU A 325 -14.62 -14.06 20.09
CA LEU A 325 -13.19 -14.30 19.93
C LEU A 325 -12.42 -13.43 20.94
N THR A 326 -11.51 -14.06 21.68
CA THR A 326 -10.76 -13.40 22.74
C THR A 326 -9.36 -13.05 22.30
N THR A 327 -8.78 -13.81 21.36
CA THR A 327 -7.42 -13.57 20.87
C THR A 327 -7.43 -12.75 19.58
N PHE A 328 -6.42 -11.92 19.41
CA PHE A 328 -6.24 -11.15 18.18
C PHE A 328 -6.04 -12.02 16.93
N PRO A 329 -5.23 -13.10 16.96
CA PRO A 329 -5.12 -14.06 15.86
C PRO A 329 -6.47 -14.54 15.33
N GLU A 330 -7.36 -14.96 16.23
CA GLU A 330 -8.69 -15.44 15.85
C GLU A 330 -9.52 -14.32 15.23
N LYS A 331 -9.48 -13.11 15.81
CA LYS A 331 -10.19 -11.93 15.27
C LYS A 331 -9.73 -11.57 13.86
N MET A 332 -8.42 -11.66 13.57
CA MET A 332 -7.90 -11.38 12.23
C MET A 332 -8.31 -12.43 11.21
N THR A 333 -8.24 -13.72 11.56
CA THR A 333 -8.75 -14.79 10.69
C THR A 333 -10.24 -14.60 10.41
N ALA A 334 -11.03 -14.20 11.42
CA ALA A 334 -12.44 -13.92 11.24
C ALA A 334 -12.68 -12.70 10.34
N ILE A 335 -11.82 -11.68 10.37
CA ILE A 335 -11.91 -10.53 9.46
C ILE A 335 -11.74 -10.95 7.99
N ASP A 336 -10.89 -11.94 7.69
CA ASP A 336 -10.82 -12.48 6.33
C ASP A 336 -12.13 -13.15 5.91
N GLU A 337 -12.78 -13.87 6.83
CA GLU A 337 -14.10 -14.45 6.60
C GLU A 337 -15.16 -13.36 6.34
N LEU A 338 -15.12 -12.23 7.05
CA LEU A 338 -16.00 -11.09 6.79
C LEU A 338 -15.86 -10.56 5.36
N ILE A 339 -14.62 -10.43 4.88
CA ILE A 339 -14.35 -9.95 3.53
C ILE A 339 -15.01 -10.86 2.50
N ASN A 340 -15.04 -12.17 2.75
CA ASN A 340 -15.69 -13.17 1.89
C ASN A 340 -17.22 -13.18 2.05
N LEU A 341 -17.75 -13.15 3.28
CA LEU A 341 -19.20 -13.15 3.54
C LEU A 341 -19.90 -11.88 3.06
N ALA A 342 -19.22 -10.73 3.12
CA ALA A 342 -19.72 -9.49 2.56
C ALA A 342 -19.87 -9.57 1.03
N GLN A 343 -19.13 -10.48 0.36
CA GLN A 343 -19.25 -10.74 -1.09
C GLN A 343 -20.46 -11.64 -1.40
N GLU A 344 -20.70 -12.66 -0.57
CA GLU A 344 -21.77 -13.64 -0.79
C GLU A 344 -23.17 -13.06 -0.51
N ASN A 345 -23.28 -12.16 0.47
CA ASN A 345 -24.52 -11.54 0.90
C ASN A 345 -25.01 -10.37 0.02
N ARG A 346 -24.54 -10.30 -1.23
CA ARG A 346 -25.02 -9.32 -2.22
C ARG A 346 -26.02 -9.87 -3.24
N LYS A 347 -26.24 -11.19 -3.24
CA LYS A 347 -27.36 -11.86 -3.93
C LYS A 347 -28.67 -11.60 -3.20
#